data_AF-A0AAD7DF46-F1
#
_entry.id   AF-A0AAD7DF46-F1
#
_cell.length_a   1.000
_cell.length_b   1.000
_cell.length_c   1.000
_cell.angle_alpha   90.00
_cell.angle_beta   90.00
_cell.angle_gamma   90.00
#
_symmetry.space_group_name_H-M   'P 1'
#
loop_
_entity.id
_entity.type
_entity.pdbx_description
1 polymer ?
#
loop_
_entity_poly.entity_id
_entity_poly.type
_entity_poly.pdbx_seq_one_letter_code
_entity_poly.pdbx_strand_id
1 'polypeptide(L)'
;MILSGHSLAIERRRWKERGKPVVPREWRLYRFCSTYIEDPPHAMFVCDHPNLMQLREIFLAKLYKDLPAIRGKCSTPWEFFRELLAHREITPLLAKLAHDVLKIFDATPMLCTRPAHIQKPHPEPPLIMQFKVIAFLAACFTIVAAQTAQPCVSIPRF
;
A
#
# COMPACT_ATOMS: atom_id res chain seq x y z
N MET A 1 -17.41 -2.58 6.65
CA MET A 1 -15.95 -2.82 6.60
C MET A 1 -15.26 -1.47 6.77
N ILE A 2 -14.09 -1.35 7.41
CA ILE A 2 -13.38 -0.05 7.60
C ILE A 2 -13.10 0.67 6.25
N LEU A 3 -13.19 -0.07 5.15
CA LEU A 3 -12.85 0.36 3.79
C LEU A 3 -14.04 0.40 2.83
N SER A 4 -15.28 0.10 3.25
CA SER A 4 -16.43 -0.01 2.31
C SER A 4 -16.95 1.32 1.73
N GLY A 5 -16.37 2.46 2.11
CA GLY A 5 -16.76 3.80 1.62
C GLY A 5 -15.57 4.71 1.27
N HIS A 6 -14.39 4.14 1.03
CA HIS A 6 -13.18 4.93 0.86
C HIS A 6 -13.02 5.54 -0.54
N SER A 7 -12.13 6.53 -0.65
CA SER A 7 -11.89 7.28 -1.89
C SER A 7 -11.08 6.56 -2.97
N LEU A 8 -10.66 5.31 -2.74
CA LEU A 8 -9.97 4.53 -3.76
C LEU A 8 -10.88 4.19 -4.95
N ALA A 9 -10.30 4.12 -6.15
CA ALA A 9 -11.02 3.90 -7.39
C ALA A 9 -11.75 2.54 -7.41
N ILE A 10 -11.22 1.51 -6.75
CA ILE A 10 -11.89 0.20 -6.68
C ILE A 10 -13.31 0.30 -6.14
N GLU A 11 -13.56 1.17 -5.14
CA GLU A 11 -14.89 1.40 -4.56
C GLU A 11 -15.62 2.57 -5.21
N ARG A 12 -14.97 3.72 -5.44
CA ARG A 12 -15.63 4.89 -6.06
C ARG A 12 -16.09 4.64 -7.49
N ARG A 13 -15.43 3.76 -8.23
CA ARG A 13 -15.83 3.36 -9.60
C ARG A 13 -16.57 2.03 -9.64
N ARG A 14 -16.89 1.44 -8.48
CA ARG A 14 -17.65 0.19 -8.40
C ARG A 14 -19.06 0.34 -8.92
N TRP A 15 -19.70 1.46 -8.56
CA TRP A 15 -21.10 1.72 -8.87
C TRP A 15 -21.23 2.63 -10.09
N LYS A 16 -22.27 2.40 -10.88
CA LYS A 16 -22.61 3.28 -12.00
C LYS A 16 -23.20 4.57 -11.45
N GLU A 17 -22.48 5.67 -11.58
CA GLU A 17 -23.01 7.01 -11.30
C GLU A 17 -23.76 7.55 -12.51
N ARG A 18 -24.87 8.28 -12.29
CA ARG A 18 -25.59 8.95 -13.38
C ARG A 18 -24.65 9.91 -14.12
N GLY A 19 -24.68 9.85 -15.45
CA GLY A 19 -23.88 10.73 -16.31
C GLY A 19 -22.40 10.35 -16.43
N LYS A 20 -21.93 9.24 -15.84
CA LYS A 20 -20.55 8.77 -16.00
C LYS A 20 -20.50 7.39 -16.67
N PRO A 21 -19.51 7.14 -17.56
CA PRO A 21 -19.29 5.81 -18.10
C PRO A 21 -18.84 4.84 -17.00
N VAL A 22 -19.23 3.58 -17.14
CA VAL A 22 -18.75 2.50 -16.27
C VAL A 22 -17.27 2.27 -16.57
N VAL A 23 -16.44 2.27 -15.53
CA VAL A 23 -15.01 1.96 -15.66
C VAL A 23 -14.78 0.49 -15.29
N PRO A 24 -14.32 -0.35 -16.24
CA PRO A 24 -13.94 -1.74 -15.95
C PRO A 24 -12.93 -1.83 -14.81
N ARG A 25 -12.94 -2.93 -14.05
CA ARG A 25 -12.12 -3.06 -12.83
C ARG A 25 -10.64 -2.90 -13.13
N GLU A 26 -10.19 -3.49 -14.22
CA GLU A 26 -8.83 -3.49 -14.73
C GLU A 26 -8.35 -2.10 -15.20
N TRP A 27 -9.28 -1.14 -15.37
CA TRP A 27 -8.98 0.24 -15.77
C TRP A 27 -9.02 1.21 -14.59
N ARG A 28 -9.33 0.72 -13.37
CA ARG A 28 -9.32 1.53 -12.14
C ARG A 28 -7.89 1.66 -11.63
N LEU A 29 -7.03 2.24 -12.45
CA LEU A 29 -5.59 2.32 -12.20
C LEU A 29 -5.29 3.23 -11.00
N TYR A 30 -4.21 2.88 -10.30
CA TYR A 30 -3.74 3.51 -9.09
C TYR A 30 -3.18 4.91 -9.36
N ARG A 31 -3.68 5.94 -8.67
CA ARG A 31 -3.41 7.34 -9.04
C ARG A 31 -1.99 7.84 -8.96
N PHE A 32 -1.13 7.18 -8.18
CA PHE A 32 0.28 7.59 -8.04
C PHE A 32 1.25 6.81 -8.95
N CYS A 33 1.00 5.52 -9.22
CA CYS A 33 1.91 4.66 -9.98
C CYS A 33 1.35 4.20 -11.33
N SER A 34 0.06 4.39 -11.59
CA SER A 34 -0.65 4.06 -12.85
C SER A 34 -0.50 2.62 -13.35
N THR A 35 0.07 1.72 -12.55
CA THR A 35 0.52 0.39 -12.99
C THR A 35 -0.40 -0.72 -12.48
N TYR A 36 -1.00 -0.52 -11.30
CA TYR A 36 -1.84 -1.51 -10.63
C TYR A 36 -3.24 -0.97 -10.41
N ILE A 37 -4.18 -1.84 -10.03
CA ILE A 37 -5.53 -1.45 -9.63
C ILE A 37 -5.45 -0.68 -8.31
N GLU A 38 -6.25 0.38 -8.19
CA GLU A 38 -6.34 1.21 -7.00
C GLU A 38 -7.11 0.51 -5.87
N ASP A 39 -6.45 -0.42 -5.19
CA ASP A 39 -6.99 -1.19 -4.07
C ASP A 39 -6.28 -0.90 -2.73
N PRO A 40 -6.88 -1.29 -1.59
CA PRO A 40 -6.31 -0.98 -0.28
C PRO A 40 -4.93 -1.59 -0.03
N PRO A 41 -4.65 -2.88 -0.31
CA PRO A 41 -3.34 -3.44 -0.05
C PRO A 41 -2.23 -2.79 -0.87
N HIS A 42 -2.50 -2.41 -2.13
CA HIS A 42 -1.52 -1.64 -2.90
C HIS A 42 -1.28 -0.27 -2.25
N ALA A 43 -2.35 0.40 -1.81
CA ALA A 43 -2.25 1.71 -1.19
C ALA A 43 -1.47 1.72 0.12
N MET A 44 -1.68 0.72 0.97
CA MET A 44 -1.04 0.64 2.28
C MET A 44 0.37 0.04 2.22
N PHE A 45 0.61 -0.98 1.38
CA PHE A 45 1.79 -1.84 1.52
C PHE A 45 2.72 -1.88 0.30
N VAL A 46 2.30 -1.38 -0.87
CA VAL A 46 3.08 -1.58 -2.11
C VAL A 46 3.55 -0.28 -2.76
N CYS A 47 2.67 0.73 -2.91
CA CYS A 47 3.00 1.92 -3.70
C CYS A 47 4.28 2.63 -3.18
N ASP A 48 5.10 3.09 -4.11
CA ASP A 48 6.39 3.78 -3.91
C ASP A 48 6.26 5.31 -3.84
N HIS A 49 5.05 5.84 -3.70
CA HIS A 49 4.86 7.28 -3.51
C HIS A 49 5.49 7.73 -2.17
N PRO A 50 6.33 8.78 -2.14
CA PRO A 50 7.12 9.15 -0.96
C PRO A 50 6.31 9.30 0.33
N ASN A 51 5.17 9.98 0.28
CA ASN A 51 4.31 10.18 1.46
C ASN A 51 3.73 8.86 1.98
N LEU A 52 3.46 7.89 1.10
CA LEU A 52 2.93 6.58 1.50
C LEU A 52 4.03 5.70 2.08
N MET A 53 5.24 5.79 1.53
CA MET A 53 6.42 5.10 2.06
C MET A 53 6.70 5.55 3.49
N GLN A 54 6.71 6.87 3.75
CA GLN A 54 6.94 7.40 5.09
C GLN A 54 5.90 6.90 6.11
N LEU A 55 4.61 6.91 5.75
CA LEU A 55 3.57 6.35 6.63
C LEU A 55 3.77 4.85 6.88
N ARG A 56 4.18 4.11 5.85
CA ARG A 56 4.44 2.67 5.94
C ARG A 56 5.62 2.37 6.85
N GLU A 57 6.70 3.13 6.75
CA GLU A 57 7.88 2.97 7.63
C GLU A 57 7.50 3.16 9.10
N ILE A 58 6.75 4.23 9.41
CA ILE A 58 6.26 4.51 10.77
C ILE A 58 5.35 3.37 11.26
N PHE A 59 4.45 2.89 10.40
CA PHE A 59 3.56 1.77 10.72
C PHE A 59 4.34 0.47 10.99
N LEU A 60 5.26 0.09 10.08
CA LEU A 60 6.04 -1.15 10.18
C LEU A 60 6.97 -1.14 11.39
N ALA A 61 7.58 -0.01 11.72
CA ALA A 61 8.43 0.12 12.90
C ALA A 61 7.64 -0.19 14.20
N LYS A 62 6.40 0.32 14.31
CA LYS A 62 5.51 0.02 15.45
C LYS A 62 5.01 -1.41 15.42
N LEU A 63 4.52 -1.85 14.26
CA LEU A 63 4.00 -3.21 14.08
C LEU A 63 5.04 -4.26 14.48
N TYR A 64 6.28 -4.12 14.04
CA TYR A 64 7.31 -5.11 14.33
C TYR A 64 7.85 -5.04 15.75
N LYS A 65 7.62 -3.92 16.46
CA LYS A 65 7.88 -3.83 17.89
C LYS A 65 6.80 -4.58 18.68
N ASP A 66 5.54 -4.41 18.30
CA ASP A 66 4.39 -4.94 19.04
C ASP A 66 4.07 -6.41 18.68
N LEU A 67 4.28 -6.78 17.41
CA LEU A 67 4.02 -8.11 16.85
C LEU A 67 5.21 -8.58 15.98
N PRO A 68 6.37 -8.90 16.57
CA PRO A 68 7.56 -9.32 15.82
C PRO A 68 7.34 -10.62 15.04
N ALA A 69 6.44 -11.49 15.52
CA ALA A 69 6.14 -12.79 14.91
C ALA A 69 5.51 -12.70 13.52
N ILE A 70 5.04 -11.53 13.07
CA ILE A 70 4.44 -11.37 11.74
C ILE A 70 5.50 -11.27 10.61
N ARG A 71 6.77 -11.05 10.96
CA ARG A 71 7.86 -10.92 9.98
C ARG A 71 7.99 -12.20 9.15
N GLY A 72 8.02 -12.05 7.82
CA GLY A 72 8.26 -13.15 6.89
C GLY A 72 7.12 -14.17 6.75
N LYS A 73 5.96 -13.97 7.39
CA LYS A 73 4.82 -14.90 7.33
C LYS A 73 4.00 -14.83 6.05
N CYS A 74 4.02 -13.70 5.35
CA CYS A 74 3.13 -13.43 4.23
C CYS A 74 3.92 -13.21 2.95
N SER A 75 3.45 -13.80 1.85
CA SER A 75 4.09 -13.66 0.53
C SER A 75 3.42 -12.60 -0.33
N THR A 76 2.14 -12.31 -0.08
CA THR A 76 1.39 -11.30 -0.83
C THR A 76 0.88 -10.16 0.06
N PRO A 77 0.65 -8.95 -0.49
CA PRO A 77 0.07 -7.82 0.25
C PRO A 77 -1.33 -8.14 0.81
N TRP A 78 -2.10 -8.96 0.09
CA TRP A 78 -3.43 -9.40 0.53
C TRP A 78 -3.35 -10.38 1.71
N GLU A 79 -2.41 -11.32 1.69
CA GLU A 79 -2.15 -12.18 2.84
C GLU A 79 -1.73 -11.36 4.06
N PHE A 80 -0.82 -10.41 3.88
CA PHE A 80 -0.38 -9.54 4.96
C PHE A 80 -1.54 -8.72 5.53
N PHE A 81 -2.39 -8.17 4.67
CA PHE A 81 -3.58 -7.45 5.11
C PHE A 81 -4.55 -8.35 5.90
N ARG A 82 -4.79 -9.58 5.43
CA ARG A 82 -5.66 -10.55 6.14
C ARG A 82 -5.06 -10.97 7.47
N GLU A 83 -3.77 -11.22 7.52
CA GLU A 83 -3.04 -11.57 8.75
C GLU A 83 -3.18 -10.45 9.77
N LEU A 84 -2.94 -9.18 9.38
CA LEU A 84 -3.11 -8.03 10.28
C LEU A 84 -4.53 -7.89 10.82
N LEU A 85 -5.54 -8.22 10.02
CA LEU A 85 -6.95 -8.21 10.45
C LEU A 85 -7.28 -9.33 11.46
N ALA A 86 -6.47 -10.39 11.53
CA ALA A 86 -6.64 -11.45 12.51
C ALA A 86 -6.16 -11.03 13.93
N HIS A 87 -5.30 -10.01 14.02
CA HIS A 87 -4.71 -9.52 15.27
C HIS A 87 -5.46 -8.29 15.79
N ARG A 88 -6.28 -8.47 16.83
CA ARG A 88 -7.14 -7.42 17.38
C ARG A 88 -6.34 -6.26 17.97
N GLU A 89 -5.20 -6.54 18.57
CA GLU A 89 -4.28 -5.59 19.16
C GLU A 89 -3.65 -4.64 18.13
N ILE A 90 -3.51 -5.07 16.87
CA ILE A 90 -2.96 -4.28 15.77
C ILE A 90 -4.04 -3.45 15.05
N THR A 91 -5.32 -3.80 15.24
CA THR A 91 -6.44 -3.15 14.56
C THR A 91 -6.44 -1.61 14.69
N PRO A 92 -6.17 -1.00 15.86
CA PRO A 92 -6.09 0.46 15.96
C PRO A 92 -4.93 1.06 15.15
N LEU A 93 -3.78 0.38 15.12
CA LEU A 93 -2.60 0.80 14.35
C LEU A 93 -2.88 0.71 12.84
N LEU A 94 -3.51 -0.38 12.39
CA LEU A 94 -3.93 -0.56 11.00
C LEU A 94 -4.99 0.47 10.58
N ALA A 95 -5.98 0.74 11.45
CA ALA A 95 -7.00 1.75 11.20
C ALA A 95 -6.40 3.16 11.07
N LYS A 96 -5.41 3.49 11.91
CA LYS A 96 -4.66 4.75 11.79
C LYS A 96 -3.92 4.85 10.46
N LEU A 97 -3.21 3.80 10.04
CA LEU A 97 -2.55 3.77 8.73
C LEU A 97 -3.56 3.99 7.61
N ALA A 98 -4.68 3.26 7.61
CA ALA A 98 -5.72 3.39 6.61
C ALA A 98 -6.26 4.83 6.55
N HIS A 99 -6.55 5.45 7.69
CA HIS A 99 -7.00 6.84 7.76
C HIS A 99 -5.99 7.82 7.17
N ASP A 100 -4.72 7.72 7.56
CA ASP A 100 -3.67 8.62 7.10
C ASP A 100 -3.39 8.45 5.59
N VAL A 101 -3.44 7.22 5.08
CA VAL A 101 -3.37 6.95 3.65
C VAL A 101 -4.57 7.58 2.93
N LEU A 102 -5.79 7.37 3.43
CA LEU A 102 -6.99 7.90 2.78
C LEU A 102 -7.02 9.43 2.74
N LYS A 103 -6.45 10.13 3.74
CA LYS A 103 -6.25 11.59 3.67
C LYS A 103 -5.41 12.02 2.47
N ILE A 104 -4.33 11.31 2.17
CA ILE A 104 -3.49 11.59 1.00
C ILE A 104 -4.28 11.39 -0.30
N PHE A 105 -5.10 10.34 -0.34
CA PHE A 105 -5.96 10.05 -1.48
C PHE A 105 -7.07 11.09 -1.65
N ASP A 106 -7.68 11.56 -0.57
CA ASP A 106 -8.72 12.60 -0.63
C ASP A 106 -8.17 13.93 -1.14
N ALA A 107 -6.90 14.24 -0.86
CA ALA A 107 -6.21 15.42 -1.35
C ALA A 107 -5.72 15.30 -2.82
N THR A 108 -5.76 14.10 -3.41
CA THR A 108 -5.22 13.85 -4.75
C THR A 108 -6.34 13.51 -5.72
N PRO A 109 -6.51 14.20 -6.86
CA PRO A 109 -7.52 13.84 -7.85
C PRO A 109 -7.40 12.38 -8.31
N MET A 110 -8.53 11.69 -8.42
CA MET A 110 -8.57 10.33 -8.97
C MET A 110 -8.21 10.34 -10.46
N LEU A 111 -7.36 9.41 -10.89
CA LEU A 111 -7.10 9.21 -12.31
C LEU A 111 -8.41 8.86 -13.02
N CYS A 112 -8.84 9.77 -13.88
CA CYS A 112 -9.90 9.52 -14.83
C CYS A 112 -9.24 9.06 -16.12
N THR A 113 -9.07 7.75 -16.31
CA THR A 113 -8.81 7.24 -17.66
C THR A 113 -10.09 7.48 -18.46
N ARG A 114 -10.16 8.62 -19.15
CA ARG A 114 -11.18 8.81 -20.18
C ARG A 114 -10.91 7.71 -21.21
N PRO A 115 -11.89 6.86 -21.55
CA PRO A 115 -11.71 5.97 -22.68
C PRO A 115 -11.64 6.86 -23.92
N ALA A 116 -10.43 7.27 -24.31
CA ALA A 116 -10.18 7.98 -25.55
C ALA A 116 -10.31 6.96 -26.68
N HIS A 117 -11.55 6.70 -27.09
CA HIS A 117 -11.94 5.60 -27.97
C HIS A 117 -11.57 4.21 -27.42
N ILE A 118 -12.45 3.23 -27.64
CA ILE A 118 -12.04 1.82 -27.63
C ILE A 118 -11.14 1.66 -28.87
N GLN A 119 -9.88 2.07 -28.75
CA GLN A 119 -8.88 1.91 -29.81
C GLN A 119 -8.35 0.47 -29.75
N LYS A 120 -9.21 -0.47 -30.16
CA LYS A 120 -8.94 -1.93 -30.26
C LYS A 120 -8.57 -2.61 -28.93
N PRO A 121 -8.80 -3.92 -28.79
CA PRO A 121 -8.27 -4.67 -27.65
C PRO A 121 -6.74 -4.50 -27.64
N HIS A 122 -6.22 -3.87 -26.59
CA HIS A 122 -4.81 -3.95 -26.29
C HIS A 122 -4.48 -5.44 -26.13
N PRO A 123 -3.42 -5.96 -26.78
CA PRO A 123 -3.04 -7.35 -26.63
C PRO A 123 -2.65 -7.56 -25.17
N GLU A 124 -3.48 -8.34 -24.48
CA GLU A 124 -3.33 -8.89 -23.13
C GLU A 124 -3.01 -7.88 -22.01
N PRO A 125 -3.55 -8.08 -20.79
CA PRO A 125 -3.04 -7.35 -19.63
C PRO A 125 -1.52 -7.57 -19.57
N PRO A 126 -0.69 -6.52 -19.39
CA PRO A 126 0.75 -6.71 -19.32
C PRO A 126 1.03 -7.79 -18.28
N LEU A 127 1.67 -8.88 -18.74
CA LEU A 127 2.16 -10.00 -17.93
C LEU A 127 3.31 -9.55 -17.00
N ILE A 128 3.18 -8.40 -16.36
CA ILE A 128 4.09 -7.91 -15.32
C ILE A 128 3.34 -8.05 -13.99
N MET A 129 2.91 -9.28 -13.70
CA MET A 129 2.17 -9.62 -12.48
C MET A 129 3.04 -10.22 -11.37
N GLN A 130 4.38 -10.34 -11.50
CA GLN A 130 5.12 -11.17 -10.52
C GLN A 130 6.43 -10.65 -9.91
N PHE A 131 7.10 -9.60 -10.41
CA PHE A 131 8.52 -9.41 -10.02
C PHE A 131 8.88 -8.35 -8.98
N LYS A 132 7.97 -7.46 -8.55
CA LYS A 132 8.33 -6.42 -7.54
C LYS A 132 7.97 -6.75 -6.08
N VAL A 133 7.22 -7.83 -5.83
CA VAL A 133 6.78 -8.20 -4.47
C VAL A 133 7.92 -8.80 -3.64
N ILE A 134 8.85 -9.52 -4.26
CA ILE A 134 9.97 -10.20 -3.57
C ILE A 134 11.01 -9.18 -3.05
N ALA A 135 11.22 -8.07 -3.75
CA ALA A 135 12.21 -7.07 -3.36
C ALA A 135 11.76 -6.17 -2.18
N PHE A 136 10.45 -5.98 -1.97
CA PHE A 136 9.95 -5.02 -0.97
C PHE A 136 9.89 -5.57 0.47
N LEU A 137 9.61 -6.86 0.65
CA LEU A 137 9.75 -7.51 1.96
C LEU A 137 11.24 -7.72 2.33
N ALA A 138 12.12 -7.86 1.34
CA ALA A 138 13.57 -7.93 1.54
C ALA A 138 14.21 -6.55 1.81
N ALA A 139 13.70 -5.45 1.25
CA ALA A 139 14.25 -4.11 1.49
C ALA A 139 13.92 -3.54 2.88
N CYS A 140 12.83 -3.98 3.52
CA CYS A 140 12.59 -3.67 4.95
C CYS A 140 13.58 -4.36 5.90
N PHE A 141 14.36 -5.34 5.42
CA PHE A 141 15.39 -6.01 6.21
C PHE A 141 16.68 -5.16 6.35
N THR A 142 17.00 -4.30 5.40
CA THR A 142 18.27 -3.55 5.41
C THR A 142 18.21 -2.22 6.16
N ILE A 143 17.07 -1.52 6.19
CA ILE A 143 17.00 -0.19 6.81
C ILE A 143 16.98 -0.27 8.35
N VAL A 144 16.39 -1.31 8.95
CA VAL A 144 16.36 -1.45 10.42
C VAL A 144 17.70 -1.97 10.99
N ALA A 145 18.53 -2.66 10.19
CA ALA A 145 19.85 -3.12 10.64
C ALA A 145 20.87 -1.97 10.78
N ALA A 146 20.62 -0.81 10.18
CA ALA A 146 21.55 0.32 10.22
C ALA A 146 21.44 1.21 11.47
N GLN A 147 20.46 0.99 12.35
CA GLN A 147 20.24 1.84 13.54
C GLN A 147 20.68 1.22 14.88
N THR A 148 21.28 0.02 14.89
CA THR A 148 21.80 -0.60 16.13
C THR A 148 23.33 -0.54 16.27
N ALA A 149 24.05 0.10 15.35
CA ALA A 149 25.48 0.36 15.52
C ALA A 149 25.72 1.70 16.25
N GLN A 150 25.56 1.72 17.58
CA GLN A 150 26.21 2.74 18.40
C GLN A 150 27.72 2.47 18.40
N PRO A 151 28.59 3.42 18.00
CA PRO A 151 30.00 3.33 18.37
C PRO A 151 30.11 3.58 19.87
N CYS A 152 30.63 2.59 20.61
CA CYS A 152 31.11 2.77 21.97
C CYS A 152 32.17 3.88 21.99
N VAL A 153 31.79 5.08 22.43
CA VAL A 153 32.74 6.13 22.76
C VAL A 153 33.32 5.79 24.12
N SER A 154 34.56 5.31 24.12
CA SER A 154 35.39 5.13 25.30
C SER A 154 35.67 6.49 25.95
N ILE A 155 35.17 6.67 27.18
CA ILE A 155 35.43 7.82 28.05
C ILE A 155 36.90 7.75 28.51
N PRO A 156 37.75 8.78 28.30
CA PRO A 156 39.06 8.81 28.91
C PRO A 156 38.92 9.16 30.40
N ARG A 157 39.49 8.32 31.27
CA ARG A 157 39.75 8.67 32.67
C ARG A 157 40.90 9.68 32.71
N PHE A 158 40.63 10.84 33.30
CA PHE A 158 41.63 11.68 33.96
C PHE A 158 41.10 12.04 35.34
#